data_AF-A0A661VDM7-F1
#
_entry.id   AF-A0A661VDM7-F1
#
_cell.length_a   1.000
_cell.length_b   1.000
_cell.length_c   1.000
_cell.angle_alpha   90.00
_cell.angle_beta   90.00
_cell.angle_gamma   90.00
#
_symmetry.space_group_name_H-M   'P 1'
#
loop_
_entity.id
_entity.type
_entity.pdbx_description
1 polymer ?
#
loop_
_entity_poly.entity_id
_entity_poly.type
_entity_poly.pdbx_seq_one_letter_code
_entity_poly.pdbx_strand_id
1 'polypeptide(L)'
;MRIAPVDDEHNEQIMRLRRHVQTTMRWLLPGIGVKRWLLLLAGGIAILSLGFSFLLRELYPLPGVFYYLTFQFIPRGLRAGLFGLVGLACVVLALIGINRTLLAPFVDTSPEAVVNAVYCYRQRGRGPKIVAIGGGHGLAVLLRGLKRYTSNVTVIVTVADDGGSSGRLRRELGVLPPGDFRNCIAALADDEALTTQLFQYRFGNGQGLNGHSFGNLFITAMA
;
A
#
# COMPACT_ATOMS: atom_id res chain seq x y z
N MET A 1 32.84 -5.04 -39.45
CA MET A 1 33.08 -4.32 -38.18
C MET A 1 32.02 -3.22 -38.07
N ARG A 2 30.87 -3.50 -37.43
CA ARG A 2 29.79 -2.52 -37.23
C ARG A 2 30.07 -1.76 -35.94
N ILE A 3 30.30 -0.46 -36.07
CA ILE A 3 30.44 0.47 -34.95
C ILE A 3 29.01 0.73 -34.47
N ALA A 4 28.65 0.24 -33.28
CA ALA A 4 27.38 0.60 -32.65
C ALA A 4 27.42 2.09 -32.25
N PRO A 5 26.34 2.86 -32.43
CA PRO A 5 26.36 4.29 -32.13
C PRO A 5 26.33 4.48 -30.60
N VAL A 6 27.41 5.05 -30.07
CA VAL A 6 27.60 5.38 -28.64
C VAL A 6 26.57 6.39 -28.11
N ASP A 7 25.87 7.09 -29.01
CA ASP A 7 24.90 8.14 -28.67
C ASP A 7 23.55 7.60 -28.12
N ASP A 8 23.17 6.36 -28.43
CA ASP A 8 21.90 5.78 -27.97
C ASP A 8 21.92 5.34 -26.50
N GLU A 9 23.02 4.72 -26.03
CA GLU A 9 23.16 4.31 -24.62
C GLU A 9 23.20 5.51 -23.67
N HIS A 10 23.86 6.60 -24.07
CA HIS A 10 23.95 7.81 -23.25
C HIS A 10 22.58 8.49 -23.10
N ASN A 11 21.82 8.59 -24.19
CA ASN A 11 20.45 9.12 -24.15
C ASN A 11 19.49 8.24 -23.35
N GLU A 12 19.65 6.91 -23.42
CA GLU A 12 18.84 5.98 -22.65
C GLU A 12 19.13 6.10 -21.14
N GLN A 13 20.40 6.24 -20.75
CA GLN A 13 20.78 6.50 -19.36
C GLN A 13 20.22 7.83 -18.84
N ILE A 14 20.30 8.91 -19.64
CA ILE A 14 19.71 10.21 -19.27
C ILE A 14 18.19 10.11 -19.12
N MET A 15 17.50 9.41 -20.02
CA MET A 15 16.05 9.20 -19.92
C MET A 15 15.66 8.36 -18.69
N ARG A 16 16.41 7.31 -18.39
CA ARG A 16 16.20 6.48 -17.18
C ARG A 16 16.44 7.29 -15.90
N LEU A 17 17.50 8.10 -15.87
CA LEU A 17 17.81 9.00 -14.75
C LEU A 17 16.71 10.05 -14.57
N ARG A 18 16.26 10.68 -15.66
CA ARG A 18 15.18 11.67 -15.65
C ARG A 18 13.87 11.07 -15.15
N ARG A 19 13.51 9.85 -15.56
CA ARG A 19 12.34 9.13 -15.01
C ARG A 19 12.51 8.83 -13.52
N HIS A 20 13.67 8.34 -13.08
CA HIS A 20 13.91 8.10 -11.66
C HIS A 20 13.74 9.38 -10.84
N VAL A 21 14.38 10.47 -11.25
CA VAL A 21 14.28 11.79 -10.60
C VAL A 21 12.84 12.31 -10.59
N GLN A 22 12.12 12.21 -11.71
CA GLN A 22 10.71 12.59 -11.78
C GLN A 22 9.83 11.76 -10.86
N THR A 23 10.10 10.45 -10.75
CA THR A 23 9.35 9.56 -9.86
C THR A 23 9.65 9.85 -8.40
N THR A 24 10.90 10.15 -8.05
CA THR A 24 11.30 10.64 -6.72
C THR A 24 10.63 11.99 -6.40
N MET A 25 10.53 12.91 -7.36
CA MET A 25 9.77 14.16 -7.19
C MET A 25 8.27 13.93 -7.00
N ARG A 26 7.70 12.85 -7.53
CA ARG A 26 6.28 12.51 -7.29
C ARG A 26 6.00 12.14 -5.84
N TRP A 27 6.98 11.60 -5.10
CA TRP A 27 6.85 11.42 -3.64
C TRP A 27 6.71 12.76 -2.89
N LEU A 28 7.21 13.84 -3.48
CA LEU A 28 7.07 15.21 -3.01
C LEU A 28 5.83 15.91 -3.61
N LEU A 29 4.90 15.22 -4.25
CA LEU A 29 3.62 15.82 -4.63
C LEU A 29 2.70 15.97 -3.39
N PRO A 30 1.93 17.07 -3.29
CA PRO A 30 0.94 17.25 -2.23
C PRO A 30 -0.17 16.18 -2.34
N GLY A 31 -0.47 15.49 -1.23
CA GLY A 31 -1.54 14.47 -1.16
C GLY A 31 -1.11 13.12 -0.55
N ILE A 32 0.15 12.72 -0.75
CA ILE A 32 0.67 11.42 -0.25
C ILE A 32 0.94 11.44 1.27
N GLY A 33 0.98 12.62 1.90
CA GLY A 33 1.11 12.78 3.36
C GLY A 33 2.45 12.35 3.99
N VAL A 34 3.36 11.73 3.23
CA VAL A 34 4.71 11.34 3.67
C VAL A 34 5.55 12.55 4.12
N LYS A 35 5.33 13.72 3.50
CA LYS A 35 6.04 14.97 3.82
C LYS A 35 5.99 15.35 5.31
N ARG A 36 4.82 15.19 5.95
CA ARG A 36 4.65 15.56 7.37
C ARG A 36 5.52 14.70 8.28
N TRP A 37 5.58 13.40 7.97
CA TRP A 37 6.40 12.45 8.70
C TRP A 37 7.90 12.61 8.43
N LEU A 38 8.28 12.93 7.19
CA LEU A 38 9.67 13.27 6.86
C LEU A 38 10.17 14.52 7.60
N LEU A 39 9.33 15.56 7.66
CA LEU A 39 9.66 16.78 8.42
C LEU A 39 9.76 16.48 9.92
N LEU A 40 8.86 15.65 10.46
CA LEU A 40 8.90 15.23 11.87
C LEU A 40 10.15 14.38 12.16
N LEU A 41 10.51 13.47 11.26
CA LEU A 41 11.73 12.66 11.38
C LEU A 41 12.99 13.54 11.34
N ALA A 42 13.06 14.47 10.38
CA ALA A 42 14.18 15.41 10.26
C ALA A 42 14.30 16.29 11.51
N GLY A 43 13.18 16.82 12.01
CA GLY A 43 13.14 17.58 13.27
C GLY A 43 13.56 16.73 14.47
N GLY A 44 13.08 15.49 14.57
CA GLY A 44 13.45 14.55 15.63
C GLY A 44 14.94 14.21 15.64
N ILE A 45 15.52 13.93 14.47
CA ILE A 45 16.96 13.70 14.32
C ILE A 45 17.75 14.95 14.73
N ALA A 46 17.31 16.14 14.35
CA ALA A 46 17.99 17.39 14.72
C ALA A 46 17.97 17.61 16.24
N ILE A 47 16.82 17.42 16.89
CA ILE A 47 16.68 17.57 18.35
C ILE A 47 17.51 16.52 19.09
N LEU A 48 17.46 15.25 18.66
CA LEU A 48 18.28 14.18 19.25
C LEU A 48 19.77 14.44 19.06
N SER A 49 20.19 14.90 17.89
CA SER A 49 21.59 15.24 17.62
C SER A 49 22.07 16.39 18.50
N LEU A 50 21.23 17.40 18.69
CA LEU A 50 21.51 18.55 19.55
C LEU A 50 21.62 18.13 21.03
N GLY A 51 20.64 17.36 21.52
CA GLY A 51 20.64 16.84 22.89
C GLY A 51 21.83 15.93 23.19
N PHE A 52 22.15 15.03 22.26
CA PHE A 52 23.31 14.16 22.35
C PHE A 52 24.62 14.94 22.34
N SER A 53 24.72 16.02 21.55
CA SER A 53 25.87 16.92 21.52
C SER A 53 26.09 17.62 22.87
N PHE A 54 25.04 18.14 23.51
CA PHE A 54 25.13 18.76 24.83
C PHE A 54 25.53 17.75 25.92
N LEU A 55 24.93 16.56 25.90
CA LEU A 55 25.24 15.48 26.84
C LEU A 55 26.72 15.04 26.71
N LEU A 56 27.21 14.84 25.49
CA LEU A 56 28.61 14.51 25.23
C LEU A 56 29.57 15.59 25.70
N ARG A 57 29.20 16.88 25.62
CA ARG A 57 30.03 17.98 26.10
C ARG A 57 30.21 17.95 27.62
N GLU A 58 29.21 17.52 28.36
CA GLU A 58 29.22 17.45 29.83
C GLU A 58 29.99 16.22 30.35
N LEU A 59 29.91 15.10 29.63
CA LEU A 59 30.66 13.86 29.93
C LEU A 59 32.13 13.92 29.50
N TYR A 60 32.55 14.93 28.73
CA TYR A 60 33.90 15.05 28.23
C TYR A 60 34.76 15.97 29.12
N PRO A 61 36.01 15.59 29.49
CA PRO A 61 36.77 14.44 29.00
C PRO A 61 36.40 13.12 29.68
N LEU A 62 36.21 12.09 28.87
CA LEU A 62 35.99 10.71 29.35
C LEU A 62 37.28 10.14 29.97
N PRO A 63 37.19 9.20 30.93
CA PRO A 63 38.35 8.55 31.55
C PRO A 63 39.31 7.94 30.53
N GLY A 64 40.60 7.86 30.88
CA GLY A 64 41.68 7.42 29.98
C GLY A 64 41.50 6.03 29.36
N VAL A 65 40.67 5.17 29.95
CA VAL A 65 40.28 3.86 29.38
C VAL A 65 39.65 4.00 27.99
N PHE A 66 38.93 5.10 27.74
CA PHE A 66 38.29 5.38 26.44
C PHE A 66 39.18 6.16 25.47
N TYR A 67 40.44 6.42 25.81
CA TYR A 67 41.33 7.28 25.01
C TYR A 67 41.47 6.80 23.56
N TYR A 68 41.75 5.50 23.37
CA TYR A 68 41.87 4.88 22.06
C TYR A 68 40.52 4.67 21.36
N LEU A 69 39.48 4.33 22.13
CA LEU A 69 38.13 4.10 21.58
C LEU A 69 37.50 5.39 21.03
N THR A 70 37.78 6.52 21.68
CA THR A 70 37.23 7.84 21.32
C THR A 70 38.23 8.70 20.55
N PHE A 71 39.31 8.10 20.04
CA PHE A 71 40.34 8.75 19.22
C PHE A 71 40.81 10.10 19.79
N GLN A 72 41.05 10.18 21.11
CA GLN A 72 41.40 11.45 21.79
C GLN A 72 42.76 12.02 21.38
N PHE A 73 43.61 11.22 20.72
CA PHE A 73 44.88 11.67 20.13
C PHE A 73 44.69 12.55 18.87
N ILE A 74 43.47 12.57 18.29
CA ILE A 74 43.15 13.36 17.10
C ILE A 74 42.64 14.75 17.51
N PRO A 75 43.04 15.83 16.81
CA PRO A 75 42.49 17.17 17.02
C PRO A 75 40.96 17.17 16.99
N ARG A 76 40.34 17.95 17.89
CA ARG A 76 38.88 17.94 18.11
C ARG A 76 38.07 18.09 16.81
N GLY A 77 38.51 18.95 15.89
CA GLY A 77 37.83 19.17 14.60
C GLY A 77 37.89 17.96 13.66
N LEU A 78 39.05 17.31 13.55
CA LEU A 78 39.25 16.18 12.64
C LEU A 78 38.52 14.92 13.15
N ARG A 79 38.49 14.73 14.47
CA ARG A 79 37.69 13.70 15.12
C ARG A 79 36.19 13.90 14.89
N ALA A 80 35.69 15.13 15.06
CA ALA A 80 34.28 15.45 14.82
C ALA A 80 33.90 15.19 13.35
N GLY A 81 34.78 15.55 12.41
CA GLY A 81 34.61 15.23 10.98
C GLY A 81 34.54 13.73 10.70
N LEU A 82 35.42 12.93 11.29
CA LEU A 82 35.45 11.47 11.11
C LEU A 82 34.15 10.81 11.59
N PHE A 83 33.72 11.09 12.82
CA PHE A 83 32.48 10.54 13.38
C PHE A 83 31.25 11.03 12.60
N GLY A 84 31.23 12.28 12.16
CA GLY A 84 30.18 12.82 11.31
C GLY A 84 30.08 12.08 9.97
N LEU A 85 31.22 11.82 9.30
CA LEU A 85 31.26 11.12 8.02
C LEU A 85 30.82 9.66 8.15
N VAL A 86 31.35 8.94 9.15
CA VAL A 86 30.95 7.54 9.41
C VAL A 86 29.47 7.46 9.77
N GLY A 87 28.98 8.36 10.63
CA GLY A 87 27.56 8.43 10.99
C GLY A 87 26.66 8.67 9.77
N LEU A 88 27.03 9.64 8.92
CA LEU A 88 26.31 9.92 7.67
C LEU A 88 26.31 8.69 6.74
N ALA A 89 27.45 8.03 6.56
CA ALA A 89 27.56 6.84 5.74
C ALA A 89 26.66 5.69 6.26
N CYS A 90 26.65 5.44 7.56
CA CYS A 90 25.77 4.45 8.19
C CYS A 90 24.28 4.77 7.97
N VAL A 91 23.87 6.04 8.12
CA VAL A 91 22.48 6.46 7.87
C VAL A 91 22.10 6.25 6.42
N VAL A 92 22.97 6.64 5.47
CA VAL A 92 22.73 6.43 4.03
C VAL A 92 22.59 4.95 3.70
N LEU A 93 23.50 4.10 4.21
CA LEU A 93 23.43 2.64 4.01
C LEU A 93 22.17 2.03 4.62
N ALA A 94 21.77 2.47 5.81
CA ALA A 94 20.54 2.01 6.45
C ALA A 94 19.28 2.40 5.65
N LEU A 95 19.22 3.64 5.15
CA LEU A 95 18.12 4.09 4.28
C LEU A 95 18.05 3.27 2.98
N ILE A 96 19.19 3.00 2.34
CA ILE A 96 19.26 2.17 1.14
C ILE A 96 18.81 0.72 1.44
N GLY A 97 19.25 0.17 2.58
CA GLY A 97 18.89 -1.20 3.01
C GLY A 97 17.40 -1.35 3.32
N ILE A 98 16.81 -0.38 4.02
CA ILE A 98 15.36 -0.34 4.29
C ILE A 98 14.58 -0.21 2.98
N ASN A 99 15.01 0.69 2.08
CA ASN A 99 14.36 0.86 0.79
C ASN A 99 14.38 -0.42 -0.05
N ARG A 100 15.52 -1.13 -0.07
CA ARG A 100 15.64 -2.41 -0.77
C ARG A 100 14.78 -3.50 -0.14
N THR A 101 14.78 -3.65 1.19
CA THR A 101 14.08 -4.75 1.88
C THR A 101 12.56 -4.58 1.89
N LEU A 102 12.07 -3.34 2.06
CA LEU A 102 10.63 -3.08 2.07
C LEU A 102 10.02 -3.02 0.68
N LEU A 103 10.77 -2.60 -0.35
CA LEU A 103 10.25 -2.51 -1.71
C LEU A 103 10.55 -3.74 -2.56
N ALA A 104 11.57 -4.56 -2.27
CA ALA A 104 11.88 -5.76 -3.04
C ALA A 104 10.68 -6.71 -3.26
N PRO A 105 9.77 -6.93 -2.30
CA PRO A 105 8.56 -7.73 -2.54
C PRO A 105 7.56 -7.09 -3.52
N PHE A 106 7.71 -5.79 -3.83
CA PHE A 106 6.87 -5.01 -4.72
C PHE A 106 7.58 -4.58 -6.02
N VAL A 107 8.83 -5.03 -6.24
CA VAL A 107 9.75 -4.53 -7.31
C VAL A 107 9.45 -5.09 -8.71
N ASP A 108 8.51 -6.03 -8.86
CA ASP A 108 8.07 -6.48 -10.20
C ASP A 108 7.25 -5.42 -10.96
N THR A 109 6.89 -4.31 -10.31
CA THR A 109 6.20 -3.19 -10.97
C THR A 109 7.06 -1.93 -10.92
N SER A 110 7.15 -1.22 -12.05
CA SER A 110 7.92 0.02 -12.17
C SER A 110 7.69 0.97 -10.97
N PRO A 111 8.70 1.76 -10.55
CA PRO A 111 8.56 2.71 -9.44
C PRO A 111 7.34 3.64 -9.57
N GLU A 112 6.92 3.93 -10.81
CA GLU A 112 5.72 4.69 -11.12
C GLU A 112 4.43 3.97 -10.71
N ALA A 113 4.35 2.66 -10.86
CA ALA A 113 3.17 1.88 -10.50
C ALA A 113 2.95 1.83 -8.99
N VAL A 114 4.02 1.69 -8.19
CA VAL A 114 3.92 1.75 -6.73
C VAL A 114 3.45 3.14 -6.28
N VAL A 115 4.03 4.20 -6.85
CA VAL A 115 3.61 5.57 -6.55
C VAL A 115 2.15 5.79 -6.95
N ASN A 116 1.74 5.34 -8.13
CA ASN A 116 0.36 5.46 -8.61
C ASN A 116 -0.61 4.64 -7.74
N ALA A 117 -0.22 3.44 -7.29
CA ALA A 117 -1.04 2.62 -6.39
C ALA A 117 -1.25 3.30 -5.04
N VAL A 118 -0.18 3.81 -4.41
CA VAL A 118 -0.25 4.54 -3.14
C VAL A 118 -1.06 5.84 -3.30
N TYR A 119 -0.86 6.56 -4.41
CA TYR A 119 -1.61 7.77 -4.71
C TYR A 119 -3.10 7.48 -4.89
N CYS A 120 -3.47 6.51 -5.73
CA CYS A 120 -4.85 6.09 -5.95
C CYS A 120 -5.51 5.61 -4.66
N TYR A 121 -4.81 4.83 -3.83
CA TYR A 121 -5.33 4.36 -2.54
C TYR A 121 -5.67 5.54 -1.61
N ARG A 122 -4.73 6.49 -1.44
CA ARG A 122 -4.97 7.68 -0.61
C ARG A 122 -6.05 8.60 -1.18
N GLN A 123 -6.11 8.73 -2.50
CA GLN A 123 -7.09 9.57 -3.18
C GLN A 123 -8.51 9.00 -3.00
N ARG A 124 -8.69 7.67 -3.18
CA ARG A 124 -9.97 6.99 -2.95
C ARG A 124 -10.45 7.13 -1.50
N GLY A 125 -9.53 7.06 -0.52
CA GLY A 125 -9.83 7.32 0.90
C GLY A 125 -10.40 8.71 1.17
N ARG A 126 -10.00 9.71 0.36
CA ARG A 126 -10.52 11.09 0.43
C ARG A 126 -11.63 11.36 -0.59
N GLY A 127 -12.09 10.32 -1.29
CA GLY A 127 -13.15 10.42 -2.28
C GLY A 127 -14.52 10.75 -1.64
N PRO A 128 -15.52 11.12 -2.46
CA PRO A 128 -16.85 11.44 -1.99
C PRO A 128 -17.47 10.26 -1.25
N LYS A 129 -18.26 10.56 -0.21
CA LYS A 129 -19.10 9.58 0.48
C LYS A 129 -20.34 9.34 -0.37
N ILE A 130 -20.52 8.11 -0.85
CA ILE A 130 -21.62 7.75 -1.75
C ILE A 130 -22.49 6.70 -1.06
N VAL A 131 -23.80 6.95 -1.02
CA VAL A 131 -24.79 5.96 -0.63
C VAL A 131 -25.49 5.46 -1.89
N ALA A 132 -25.35 4.18 -2.20
CA ALA A 132 -26.03 3.53 -3.31
C ALA A 132 -27.18 2.67 -2.77
N ILE A 133 -28.39 2.88 -3.29
CA ILE A 133 -29.60 2.18 -2.85
C ILE A 133 -30.19 1.46 -4.05
N GLY A 134 -30.46 0.17 -3.93
CA GLY A 134 -31.06 -0.61 -5.00
C GLY A 134 -30.94 -2.12 -4.80
N GLY A 135 -30.93 -2.88 -5.89
CA GLY A 135 -30.76 -4.33 -5.90
C GLY A 135 -30.33 -4.83 -7.27
N GLY A 136 -30.24 -6.15 -7.42
CA GLY A 136 -29.92 -6.80 -8.67
C GLY A 136 -28.54 -6.51 -9.25
N HIS A 137 -28.41 -6.80 -10.55
CA HIS A 137 -27.16 -6.74 -11.29
C HIS A 137 -26.72 -5.31 -11.60
N GLY A 138 -27.67 -4.38 -11.81
CA GLY A 138 -27.36 -2.98 -12.12
C GLY A 138 -26.59 -2.28 -11.00
N LEU A 139 -26.98 -2.52 -9.75
CA LEU A 139 -26.26 -2.01 -8.59
C LEU A 139 -24.84 -2.58 -8.52
N ALA A 140 -24.67 -3.89 -8.74
CA ALA A 140 -23.34 -4.51 -8.75
C ALA A 140 -22.42 -3.92 -9.83
N VAL A 141 -22.93 -3.63 -11.03
CA VAL A 141 -22.16 -2.98 -12.10
C VAL A 141 -21.76 -1.55 -11.71
N LEU A 142 -22.68 -0.78 -11.13
CA LEU A 142 -22.38 0.57 -10.63
C LEU A 142 -21.27 0.54 -9.57
N LEU A 143 -21.34 -0.39 -8.62
CA LEU A 143 -20.34 -0.53 -7.55
C LEU A 143 -18.94 -0.89 -8.07
N ARG A 144 -18.85 -1.74 -9.11
CA ARG A 144 -17.57 -2.05 -9.79
C ARG A 144 -16.93 -0.82 -10.42
N GLY A 145 -17.73 0.10 -10.94
CA GLY A 145 -17.26 1.39 -11.43
C GLY A 145 -16.84 2.30 -10.28
N LEU A 146 -17.70 2.47 -9.27
CA LEU A 146 -17.50 3.40 -8.16
C LEU A 146 -16.26 3.10 -7.32
N LYS A 147 -15.92 1.81 -7.09
CA LYS A 147 -14.73 1.43 -6.31
C LYS A 147 -13.41 1.95 -6.90
N ARG A 148 -13.41 2.33 -8.19
CA ARG A 148 -12.24 2.95 -8.83
C ARG A 148 -12.02 4.40 -8.41
N TYR A 149 -13.06 5.08 -7.93
CA TYR A 149 -13.06 6.52 -7.65
C TYR A 149 -13.14 6.86 -6.16
N THR A 150 -13.78 6.02 -5.34
CA THR A 150 -13.91 6.25 -3.90
C THR A 150 -13.91 4.93 -3.14
N SER A 151 -13.33 4.93 -1.93
CA SER A 151 -13.47 3.83 -0.97
C SER A 151 -14.56 4.08 0.06
N ASN A 152 -15.29 5.19 -0.06
CA ASN A 152 -16.30 5.64 0.90
C ASN A 152 -17.71 5.33 0.37
N VAL A 153 -17.98 4.07 0.05
CA VAL A 153 -19.28 3.63 -0.49
C VAL A 153 -20.07 2.89 0.58
N THR A 154 -21.29 3.32 0.83
CA THR A 154 -22.29 2.60 1.63
C THR A 154 -23.37 2.08 0.69
N VAL A 155 -23.73 0.81 0.83
CA VAL A 155 -24.72 0.17 -0.06
C VAL A 155 -25.90 -0.30 0.77
N ILE A 156 -27.10 0.14 0.38
CA ILE A 156 -28.37 -0.35 0.92
C ILE A 156 -28.99 -1.23 -0.16
N VAL A 157 -28.97 -2.53 0.08
CA VAL A 157 -29.47 -3.55 -0.85
C VAL A 157 -30.88 -3.97 -0.46
N THR A 158 -31.77 -4.04 -1.45
CA THR A 158 -33.06 -4.70 -1.30
C THR A 158 -32.86 -6.22 -1.28
N VAL A 159 -33.54 -6.91 -0.37
CA VAL A 159 -33.39 -8.36 -0.19
C VAL A 159 -34.64 -9.08 -0.71
N ALA A 160 -35.13 -8.66 -1.89
CA ALA A 160 -36.40 -9.09 -2.46
C ALA A 160 -36.26 -10.15 -3.57
N ASP A 161 -35.02 -10.55 -3.91
CA ASP A 161 -34.80 -11.44 -5.05
C ASP A 161 -35.10 -12.91 -4.68
N ASP A 162 -36.24 -13.40 -5.16
CA ASP A 162 -36.82 -14.69 -4.81
C ASP A 162 -36.54 -15.79 -5.87
N GLY A 163 -35.69 -15.49 -6.85
CA GLY A 163 -35.38 -16.39 -7.96
C GLY A 163 -34.33 -17.47 -7.65
N GLY A 164 -34.55 -18.69 -8.15
CA GLY A 164 -33.53 -19.74 -8.20
C GLY A 164 -33.04 -20.24 -6.83
N SER A 165 -31.72 -20.20 -6.59
CA SER A 165 -31.10 -20.74 -5.37
C SER A 165 -31.42 -19.93 -4.12
N SER A 166 -31.54 -18.60 -4.23
CA SER A 166 -31.85 -17.72 -3.10
C SER A 166 -33.28 -17.93 -2.61
N GLY A 167 -34.24 -18.09 -3.53
CA GLY A 167 -35.63 -18.42 -3.20
C GLY A 167 -35.84 -19.83 -2.67
N ARG A 168 -34.99 -20.80 -3.04
CA ARG A 168 -35.00 -22.13 -2.39
C ARG A 168 -34.55 -22.05 -0.94
N LEU A 169 -33.41 -21.39 -0.68
CA LEU A 169 -32.89 -21.19 0.68
C LEU A 169 -33.87 -20.43 1.57
N ARG A 170 -34.55 -19.41 1.04
CA ARG A 170 -35.60 -18.69 1.76
C ARG A 170 -36.76 -19.61 2.18
N ARG A 171 -37.19 -20.52 1.28
CA ARG A 171 -38.30 -21.46 1.56
C ARG A 171 -37.89 -22.59 2.50
N GLU A 172 -36.66 -23.08 2.39
CA GLU A 172 -36.17 -24.24 3.16
C GLU A 172 -35.67 -23.84 4.55
N LEU A 173 -35.02 -22.68 4.68
CA LEU A 173 -34.35 -22.25 5.92
C LEU A 173 -34.96 -20.99 6.55
N GLY A 174 -35.96 -20.37 5.92
CA GLY A 174 -36.60 -19.15 6.44
C GLY A 174 -35.71 -17.91 6.48
N VAL A 175 -34.53 -17.96 5.85
CA VAL A 175 -33.56 -16.85 5.82
C VAL A 175 -33.87 -15.84 4.74
N LEU A 176 -33.38 -14.61 4.91
CA LEU A 176 -33.44 -13.59 3.85
C LEU A 176 -32.65 -14.06 2.61
N PRO A 177 -33.15 -13.81 1.38
CA PRO A 177 -32.50 -14.31 0.18
C PRO A 177 -31.14 -13.62 -0.06
N PRO A 178 -30.01 -14.37 -0.07
CA PRO A 178 -28.68 -13.77 -0.05
C PRO A 178 -28.18 -13.23 -1.41
N GLY A 179 -28.95 -13.40 -2.50
CA GLY A 179 -28.46 -13.23 -3.88
C GLY A 179 -27.96 -11.82 -4.23
N ASP A 180 -28.78 -10.80 -4.01
CA ASP A 180 -28.42 -9.41 -4.34
C ASP A 180 -27.29 -8.89 -3.45
N PHE A 181 -27.30 -9.30 -2.19
CA PHE A 181 -26.24 -9.00 -1.22
C PHE A 181 -24.90 -9.64 -1.66
N ARG A 182 -24.93 -10.90 -2.08
CA ARG A 182 -23.78 -11.64 -2.62
C ARG A 182 -23.16 -10.92 -3.82
N ASN A 183 -23.99 -10.47 -4.76
CA ASN A 183 -23.52 -9.79 -5.97
C ASN A 183 -22.82 -8.46 -5.64
N CYS A 184 -23.32 -7.72 -4.64
CA CYS A 184 -22.70 -6.48 -4.19
C CYS A 184 -21.36 -6.71 -3.46
N ILE A 185 -21.25 -7.75 -2.64
CA ILE A 185 -19.98 -8.14 -2.00
C ILE A 185 -18.92 -8.48 -3.06
N ALA A 186 -19.28 -9.34 -4.02
CA ALA A 186 -18.35 -9.72 -5.09
C ALA A 186 -17.90 -8.50 -5.92
N ALA A 187 -18.80 -7.53 -6.17
CA ALA A 187 -18.49 -6.30 -6.88
C ALA A 187 -17.48 -5.40 -6.14
N LEU A 188 -17.56 -5.33 -4.80
CA LEU A 188 -16.72 -4.48 -3.96
C LEU A 188 -15.41 -5.13 -3.50
N ALA A 189 -15.23 -6.44 -3.68
CA ALA A 189 -14.01 -7.14 -3.30
C ALA A 189 -12.76 -6.59 -4.04
N ASP A 190 -11.63 -6.57 -3.32
CA ASP A 190 -10.31 -6.15 -3.84
C ASP A 190 -9.82 -7.10 -4.93
N ASP A 191 -9.87 -8.41 -4.67
CA ASP A 191 -9.71 -9.44 -5.69
C ASP A 191 -11.09 -9.86 -6.22
N GLU A 192 -11.60 -9.06 -7.15
CA GLU A 192 -12.86 -9.34 -7.81
C GLU A 192 -12.83 -10.68 -8.53
N ALA A 193 -11.72 -11.08 -9.15
CA ALA A 193 -11.67 -12.28 -9.99
C ALA A 193 -11.82 -13.55 -9.17
N LEU A 194 -11.00 -13.73 -8.12
CA LEU A 194 -11.08 -14.90 -7.24
C LEU A 194 -12.38 -14.90 -6.42
N THR A 195 -12.74 -13.75 -5.84
CA THR A 195 -13.96 -13.66 -5.01
C THR A 195 -15.19 -13.92 -5.86
N THR A 196 -15.23 -13.38 -7.08
CA THR A 196 -16.34 -13.64 -8.02
C THR A 196 -16.39 -15.09 -8.41
N GLN A 197 -15.26 -15.73 -8.77
CA GLN A 197 -15.26 -17.16 -9.12
C GLN A 197 -15.80 -18.03 -7.98
N LEU A 198 -15.37 -17.76 -6.75
CA LEU A 198 -15.74 -18.53 -5.58
C LEU A 198 -17.21 -18.29 -5.18
N PHE A 199 -17.66 -17.03 -5.18
CA PHE A 199 -19.04 -16.68 -4.84
C PHE A 199 -20.03 -17.03 -5.95
N GLN A 200 -19.62 -17.02 -7.22
CA GLN A 200 -20.46 -17.38 -8.36
C GLN A 200 -20.46 -18.89 -8.65
N TYR A 201 -19.57 -19.67 -8.03
CA TYR A 201 -19.56 -21.12 -8.18
C TYR A 201 -20.94 -21.71 -7.91
N ARG A 202 -21.41 -22.53 -8.85
CA ARG A 202 -22.69 -23.23 -8.79
C ARG A 202 -22.42 -24.73 -8.83
N PHE A 203 -22.93 -25.45 -7.85
CA PHE A 203 -22.79 -26.90 -7.78
C PHE A 203 -23.55 -27.54 -8.96
N GLY A 204 -22.82 -28.27 -9.81
CA GLY A 204 -23.39 -28.92 -11.00
C GLY A 204 -23.93 -30.34 -10.74
N ASN A 205 -23.43 -31.04 -9.72
CA ASN A 205 -23.79 -32.42 -9.40
C ASN A 205 -23.78 -32.63 -7.87
N GLY A 206 -24.75 -33.38 -7.34
CA GLY A 206 -24.86 -33.73 -5.92
C GLY A 206 -26.31 -33.75 -5.42
N GLN A 207 -26.67 -34.71 -4.58
CA GLN A 207 -27.99 -34.74 -3.93
C GLN A 207 -28.12 -33.54 -2.97
N GLY A 208 -29.20 -32.77 -3.07
CA GLY A 208 -29.48 -31.60 -2.22
C GLY A 208 -28.74 -30.30 -2.60
N LEU A 209 -27.50 -30.38 -3.09
CA LEU A 209 -26.70 -29.19 -3.43
C LEU A 209 -26.85 -28.74 -4.89
N ASN A 210 -27.45 -29.55 -5.76
CA ASN A 210 -27.54 -29.26 -7.19
C ASN A 210 -28.22 -27.90 -7.46
N GLY A 211 -27.51 -27.05 -8.20
CA GLY A 211 -27.98 -25.72 -8.58
C GLY A 211 -27.95 -24.69 -7.46
N HIS A 212 -27.40 -24.99 -6.27
CA HIS A 212 -27.09 -23.97 -5.27
C HIS A 212 -25.81 -23.21 -5.65
N SER A 213 -25.75 -21.94 -5.26
CA SER A 213 -24.51 -21.17 -5.34
C SER A 213 -23.74 -21.30 -4.03
N PHE A 214 -22.42 -21.55 -4.10
CA PHE A 214 -21.56 -21.55 -2.92
C PHE A 214 -21.70 -20.23 -2.14
N GLY A 215 -21.66 -19.09 -2.82
CA GLY A 215 -21.78 -17.79 -2.16
C GLY A 215 -23.09 -17.62 -1.39
N ASN A 216 -24.20 -18.15 -1.90
CA ASN A 216 -25.48 -18.12 -1.19
C ASN A 216 -25.42 -18.97 0.09
N LEU A 217 -24.89 -20.19 0.01
CA LEU A 217 -24.75 -21.07 1.18
C LEU A 217 -23.79 -20.49 2.23
N PHE A 218 -22.67 -19.91 1.77
CA PHE A 218 -21.69 -19.28 2.64
C PHE A 218 -22.31 -18.10 3.41
N ILE A 219 -23.05 -17.22 2.72
CA ILE A 219 -23.74 -16.10 3.37
C ILE A 219 -24.80 -16.61 4.34
N THR A 220 -25.59 -17.60 3.94
CA THR A 220 -26.61 -18.20 4.81
C THR A 220 -26.01 -18.88 6.04
N ALA A 221 -24.83 -19.50 5.95
CA ALA A 221 -24.16 -20.12 7.10
C ALA A 221 -23.58 -19.11 8.10
N MET A 222 -23.36 -17.86 7.66
CA MET A 222 -22.82 -16.78 8.49
C MET A 222 -23.92 -15.89 9.11
N ALA A 223 -25.16 -16.02 8.67
CA ALA A 223 -26.32 -15.23 9.09
C ALA A 223 -27.04 -15.88 10.27
#